data_AF-A0A3B9L0M1-F1
#
_entry.id   AF-A0A3B9L0M1-F1
#
_cell.length_a   1.000
_cell.length_b   1.000
_cell.length_c   1.000
_cell.angle_alpha   90.00
_cell.angle_beta   90.00
_cell.angle_gamma   90.00
#
_symmetry.space_group_name_H-M   'P 1'
#
loop_
_entity.id
_entity.type
_entity.pdbx_description
1 polymer ?
#
loop_
_entity_poly.entity_id
_entity_poly.type
_entity_poly.pdbx_seq_one_letter_code
_entity_poly.pdbx_strand_id
1 'polypeptide(L)'
;MAFDSRLPAAYQEEGPVVTVLGSDHLVTFDYAEPSPIMLFAQRWWRRTITLMKVGVVIAAVGAYPIMTVASNKIDDSPIEVAGQDWTVPAVGVSIVKIARELEGAGWAGDRANWHPQARLTAMPAWQGATADALSEHTNLLAELTVQDGEVDSDLKAAARLLMGVEGEDMRPRLTAAAEALNRYDSRAA
;
A
#
# COMPACT_ATOMS: atom_id res chain seq x y z
N MET A 1 62.03 79.70 -43.45
CA MET A 1 61.41 79.71 -42.11
C MET A 1 61.04 78.28 -41.76
N ALA A 2 61.53 77.82 -40.62
CA ALA A 2 61.31 76.49 -40.08
C ALA A 2 59.95 76.41 -39.37
N PHE A 3 59.28 75.26 -39.47
CA PHE A 3 58.50 74.68 -38.38
C PHE A 3 58.69 73.16 -38.42
N ASP A 4 59.44 72.68 -37.44
CA ASP A 4 59.61 71.28 -37.08
C ASP A 4 58.37 70.87 -36.26
N SER A 5 57.60 69.88 -36.72
CA SER A 5 56.44 69.35 -36.00
C SER A 5 56.58 67.84 -35.83
N ARG A 6 57.58 67.44 -35.04
CA ARG A 6 57.65 66.11 -34.42
C ARG A 6 56.54 65.97 -33.39
N LEU A 7 55.39 65.50 -33.84
CA LEU A 7 54.38 64.96 -32.93
C LEU A 7 54.83 63.56 -32.45
N PRO A 8 54.72 63.26 -31.14
CA PRO A 8 55.14 61.99 -30.57
C PRO A 8 54.33 60.81 -31.14
N ALA A 9 54.98 59.65 -31.26
CA ALA A 9 54.42 58.39 -31.81
C ALA A 9 53.17 57.84 -31.07
N ALA A 10 52.67 58.55 -30.06
CA ALA A 10 51.48 58.21 -29.29
C ALA A 10 50.15 58.52 -30.01
N TYR A 11 50.17 59.07 -31.23
CA TYR A 11 48.97 59.47 -31.98
C TYR A 11 48.92 58.95 -33.44
N GLN A 12 49.74 57.96 -33.80
CA GLN A 12 49.53 57.21 -35.04
C GLN A 12 48.55 56.06 -34.78
N GLU A 13 47.39 56.13 -35.43
CA GLU A 13 46.22 55.27 -35.24
C GLU A 13 46.53 53.77 -35.40
N GLU A 14 46.33 52.99 -34.32
CA GLU A 14 45.75 51.66 -34.44
C GLU A 14 44.27 51.79 -34.10
N GLY A 15 43.41 51.30 -34.99
CA GLY A 15 41.96 51.31 -34.84
C GLY A 15 41.48 50.56 -33.59
N PRO A 16 40.15 50.46 -33.39
CA PRO A 16 39.59 50.01 -32.13
C PRO A 16 39.99 48.56 -31.88
N VAL A 17 40.93 48.34 -30.95
CA VAL A 17 41.08 47.02 -30.33
C VAL A 17 39.90 46.90 -29.38
N VAL A 18 38.77 46.51 -29.94
CA VAL A 18 37.72 45.82 -29.21
C VAL A 18 38.42 44.59 -28.64
N THR A 19 38.90 44.69 -27.40
CA THR A 19 39.15 43.49 -26.61
C THR A 19 37.78 42.84 -26.49
N VAL A 20 37.55 41.87 -27.37
CA VAL A 20 36.43 40.96 -27.29
C VAL A 20 36.46 40.44 -25.86
N LEU A 21 35.48 40.87 -25.06
CA LEU A 21 35.06 40.21 -23.82
C LEU A 21 34.66 38.78 -24.23
N GLY A 22 35.65 37.91 -24.40
CA GLY A 22 35.46 36.62 -25.03
C GLY A 22 36.76 35.84 -25.08
N SER A 23 37.51 35.91 -24.00
CA SER A 23 38.36 34.82 -23.55
C SER A 23 38.70 35.04 -22.08
N ASP A 24 37.67 35.28 -21.25
CA ASP A 24 37.76 34.78 -19.90
C ASP A 24 37.99 33.29 -20.09
N HIS A 25 39.23 32.90 -19.81
CA HIS A 25 39.66 31.53 -19.72
C HIS A 25 38.61 30.87 -18.84
N LEU A 26 37.66 30.15 -19.44
CA LEU A 26 36.88 29.17 -18.71
C LEU A 26 37.97 28.23 -18.19
N VAL A 27 38.38 28.46 -16.96
CA VAL A 27 39.30 27.61 -16.24
C VAL A 27 38.56 26.30 -16.20
N THR A 28 38.85 25.44 -17.18
CA THR A 28 38.39 24.07 -17.21
C THR A 28 39.06 23.43 -16.01
N PHE A 29 38.35 23.43 -14.88
CA PHE A 29 38.75 22.80 -13.62
C PHE A 29 38.79 21.26 -13.75
N ASP A 30 38.85 20.72 -14.97
CA ASP A 30 39.01 19.30 -15.27
C ASP A 30 40.34 18.74 -14.76
N TYR A 31 41.32 19.60 -14.44
CA TYR A 31 42.64 19.22 -13.89
C TYR A 31 42.92 19.77 -12.48
N ALA A 32 41.91 20.35 -11.79
CA ALA A 32 42.12 20.76 -10.41
C ALA A 32 42.22 19.51 -9.52
N GLU A 33 43.39 19.30 -8.92
CA GLU A 33 43.59 18.22 -7.96
C GLU A 33 42.52 18.31 -6.87
N PRO A 34 41.80 17.22 -6.59
CA PRO A 34 40.66 17.30 -5.70
C PRO A 34 41.12 17.69 -4.31
N SER A 35 40.57 18.78 -3.77
CA SER A 35 40.94 19.24 -2.44
C SER A 35 40.70 18.12 -1.41
N PRO A 36 41.49 18.04 -0.32
CA PRO A 36 41.33 16.99 0.68
C PRO A 36 39.90 16.89 1.24
N ILE A 37 39.22 18.04 1.34
CA ILE A 37 37.82 18.13 1.77
C ILE A 37 36.88 17.52 0.72
N MET A 38 37.12 17.76 -0.57
CA MET A 38 36.33 17.17 -1.65
C MET A 38 36.50 15.65 -1.70
N LEU A 39 37.71 15.13 -1.51
CA LEU A 39 37.95 13.68 -1.40
C LEU A 39 37.25 13.06 -0.19
N PHE A 40 37.27 13.75 0.96
CA PHE A 40 36.55 13.33 2.15
C PHE A 40 35.03 13.28 1.92
N ALA A 41 34.46 14.37 1.39
CA ALA A 41 33.04 14.47 1.07
C ALA A 41 32.62 13.40 0.04
N GLN A 42 33.42 13.16 -0.99
CA GLN A 42 33.15 12.14 -2.00
C GLN A 42 33.18 10.72 -1.40
N ARG A 43 34.15 10.41 -0.53
CA ARG A 43 34.21 9.12 0.17
C ARG A 43 33.03 8.94 1.10
N TRP A 44 32.67 9.97 1.86
CA TRP A 44 31.52 9.95 2.75
C TRP A 44 30.22 9.75 1.98
N TRP A 45 30.00 10.51 0.90
CA TRP A 45 28.84 10.39 0.02
C TRP A 45 28.71 8.99 -0.59
N ARG A 46 29.81 8.42 -1.12
CA ARG A 46 29.84 7.05 -1.66
C ARG A 46 29.51 6.02 -0.59
N ARG A 47 30.02 6.18 0.63
CA ARG A 47 29.69 5.30 1.77
C ARG A 47 28.21 5.40 2.14
N THR A 48 27.64 6.61 2.21
CA THR A 48 26.22 6.82 2.50
C THR A 48 25.33 6.19 1.44
N ILE A 49 25.59 6.41 0.15
CA ILE A 49 24.85 5.75 -0.94
C ILE A 49 24.96 4.23 -0.84
N THR A 50 26.16 3.71 -0.57
CA THR A 50 26.36 2.26 -0.46
C THR A 50 25.58 1.69 0.71
N LEU A 51 25.61 2.35 1.87
CA LEU A 51 24.80 1.95 3.04
C LEU A 51 23.31 2.02 2.75
N MET A 52 22.82 3.02 2.03
CA MET A 52 21.41 3.08 1.61
C MET A 52 21.06 1.90 0.70
N LYS A 53 21.90 1.58 -0.30
CA LYS A 53 21.68 0.43 -1.18
C LYS A 53 21.63 -0.89 -0.41
N VAL A 54 22.59 -1.10 0.48
CA VAL A 54 22.61 -2.29 1.36
C VAL A 54 21.38 -2.31 2.26
N GLY A 55 20.98 -1.16 2.82
CA GLY A 55 19.78 -1.01 3.63
C GLY A 55 18.50 -1.38 2.87
N VAL A 56 18.37 -0.98 1.60
CA VAL A 56 17.24 -1.37 0.75
C VAL A 56 17.22 -2.88 0.53
N VAL A 57 18.36 -3.52 0.28
CA VAL A 57 18.43 -4.98 0.13
C VAL A 57 18.06 -5.69 1.43
N ILE A 58 18.59 -5.24 2.57
CA ILE A 58 18.27 -5.79 3.89
C ILE A 58 16.77 -5.62 4.18
N ALA A 59 16.19 -4.46 3.88
CA ALA A 59 14.77 -4.21 4.05
C ALA A 59 13.91 -5.11 3.15
N ALA A 60 14.30 -5.29 1.89
CA ALA A 60 13.60 -6.19 0.97
C ALA A 60 13.63 -7.65 1.44
N VAL A 61 14.78 -8.12 1.92
CA VAL A 61 14.93 -9.49 2.48
C VAL A 61 14.18 -9.62 3.80
N GLY A 62 14.26 -8.61 4.67
CA GLY A 62 13.60 -8.59 5.98
C GLY A 62 12.08 -8.41 5.90
N ALA A 63 11.55 -7.82 4.82
CA ALA A 63 10.12 -7.60 4.65
C ALA A 63 9.34 -8.93 4.64
N TYR A 64 9.85 -9.97 3.98
CA TYR A 64 9.16 -11.24 3.87
C TYR A 64 8.93 -11.97 5.22
N PRO A 65 9.94 -12.17 6.09
CA PRO A 65 9.71 -12.76 7.40
C PRO A 65 8.83 -11.87 8.30
N ILE A 66 8.95 -10.53 8.23
CA ILE A 66 8.07 -9.62 8.97
C ILE A 66 6.61 -9.79 8.53
N MET A 67 6.36 -9.82 7.21
CA MET A 67 5.02 -10.07 6.66
C MET A 67 4.50 -11.46 7.05
N THR A 68 5.37 -12.47 7.12
CA THR A 68 4.99 -13.82 7.57
C THR A 68 4.50 -13.83 9.02
N VAL A 69 5.24 -13.19 9.93
CA VAL A 69 4.85 -13.10 11.35
C VAL A 69 3.54 -12.32 11.50
N ALA A 70 3.41 -11.19 10.80
CA ALA A 70 2.18 -10.41 10.80
C ALA A 70 0.98 -11.20 10.25
N SER A 71 1.18 -11.96 9.17
CA SER A 71 0.13 -12.77 8.53
C SER A 71 -0.27 -14.01 9.34
N ASN A 72 0.55 -14.43 10.31
CA ASN A 72 0.25 -15.57 11.18
C ASN A 72 -0.72 -15.20 12.31
N LYS A 73 -0.82 -13.91 12.66
CA LYS A 73 -1.68 -13.44 13.75
C LYS A 73 -3.14 -13.51 13.32
N ILE A 74 -3.85 -14.50 13.82
CA ILE A 74 -5.32 -14.60 13.73
C ILE A 74 -5.89 -13.77 14.86
N ASP A 75 -6.82 -12.88 14.54
CA ASP A 75 -7.60 -12.18 15.55
C ASP A 75 -8.73 -13.11 16.02
N ASP A 76 -8.65 -13.64 17.23
CA ASP A 76 -9.67 -14.47 17.86
C ASP A 76 -10.40 -13.75 18.99
N SER A 77 -10.23 -12.42 19.08
CA SER A 77 -10.89 -11.62 20.10
C SER A 77 -12.42 -11.74 20.05
N PRO A 78 -13.10 -11.64 21.22
CA PRO A 78 -14.55 -11.62 21.27
C PRO A 78 -15.13 -10.48 20.42
N ILE A 79 -16.25 -10.74 19.76
CA ILE A 79 -16.98 -9.70 19.03
C ILE A 79 -17.78 -8.89 20.04
N GLU A 80 -17.43 -7.62 20.19
CA GLU A 80 -18.23 -6.67 20.96
C GLU A 80 -19.30 -6.06 20.05
N VAL A 81 -20.57 -6.38 20.31
CA VAL A 81 -21.73 -5.82 19.59
C VAL A 81 -22.28 -4.57 20.31
N ALA A 82 -21.56 -4.08 21.33
CA ALA A 82 -22.02 -2.99 22.17
C ALA A 82 -22.06 -1.65 21.40
N GLY A 83 -23.23 -1.02 21.33
CA GLY A 83 -23.40 0.33 20.79
C GLY A 83 -24.09 0.43 19.41
N GLN A 84 -24.53 -0.68 18.82
CA GLN A 84 -25.40 -0.68 17.63
C GLN A 84 -26.75 -1.32 17.95
N ASP A 85 -27.83 -0.61 17.60
CA ASP A 85 -29.22 -1.06 17.77
C ASP A 85 -29.61 -2.01 16.62
N TRP A 86 -29.16 -3.25 16.70
CA TRP A 86 -29.56 -4.32 15.76
C TRP A 86 -30.93 -4.88 16.16
N THR A 87 -31.86 -4.98 15.21
CA THR A 87 -33.17 -5.56 15.50
C THR A 87 -33.07 -7.07 15.75
N VAL A 88 -32.19 -7.74 15.00
CA VAL A 88 -31.89 -9.17 15.16
C VAL A 88 -30.42 -9.32 15.56
N PRO A 89 -30.12 -9.51 16.87
CA PRO A 89 -28.73 -9.57 17.36
C PRO A 89 -27.84 -10.60 16.65
N ALA A 90 -28.40 -11.74 16.25
CA ALA A 90 -27.69 -12.80 15.52
C ALA A 90 -27.16 -12.33 14.14
N VAL A 91 -27.92 -11.44 13.48
CA VAL A 91 -27.56 -10.83 12.20
C VAL A 91 -26.47 -9.78 12.41
N GLY A 92 -26.62 -8.94 13.44
CA GLY A 92 -25.60 -7.97 13.84
C GLY A 92 -24.24 -8.62 14.13
N VAL A 93 -24.20 -9.71 14.90
CA VAL A 93 -22.97 -10.49 15.14
C VAL A 93 -22.32 -10.94 13.83
N SER A 94 -23.13 -11.44 12.90
CA SER A 94 -22.65 -11.93 11.61
C SER A 94 -22.05 -10.81 10.76
N ILE A 95 -22.72 -9.66 10.69
CA ILE A 95 -22.24 -8.46 9.97
C ILE A 95 -20.92 -7.95 10.58
N VAL A 96 -20.84 -7.82 11.90
CA VAL A 96 -19.62 -7.34 12.57
C VAL A 96 -18.47 -8.33 12.36
N LYS A 97 -18.73 -9.65 12.40
CA LYS A 97 -17.70 -10.65 12.10
C LYS A 97 -17.19 -10.52 10.67
N ILE A 98 -18.08 -10.35 9.70
CA ILE A 98 -17.70 -10.14 8.29
C ILE A 98 -16.86 -8.86 8.14
N ALA A 99 -17.29 -7.76 8.77
CA ALA A 99 -16.57 -6.49 8.75
C ALA A 99 -15.14 -6.65 9.30
N ARG A 100 -14.98 -7.37 10.42
CA ARG A 100 -13.65 -7.64 11.00
C ARG A 100 -12.72 -8.40 10.05
N GLU A 101 -13.23 -9.41 9.35
CA GLU A 101 -12.41 -10.17 8.38
C GLU A 101 -12.06 -9.33 7.14
N LEU A 102 -12.94 -8.39 6.74
CA LEU A 102 -12.70 -7.46 5.63
C LEU A 102 -11.74 -6.33 5.97
N GLU A 103 -11.82 -5.77 7.18
CA GLU A 103 -10.97 -4.66 7.67
C GLU A 103 -9.58 -5.13 8.14
N GLY A 104 -9.47 -6.38 8.58
CA GLY A 104 -8.24 -6.95 9.12
C GLY A 104 -7.20 -7.30 8.05
N ALA A 105 -6.62 -8.49 8.15
CA ALA A 105 -5.61 -8.97 7.19
C ALA A 105 -6.18 -9.19 5.77
N GLY A 106 -7.49 -9.02 5.56
CA GLY A 106 -8.19 -9.39 4.35
C GLY A 106 -8.25 -10.91 4.16
N TRP A 107 -8.87 -11.34 3.07
CA TRP A 107 -9.01 -12.77 2.78
C TRP A 107 -7.69 -13.36 2.28
N ALA A 108 -7.24 -14.46 2.89
CA ALA A 108 -5.98 -15.11 2.54
C ALA A 108 -6.00 -15.69 1.13
N GLY A 109 -7.16 -16.20 0.67
CA GLY A 109 -7.36 -16.73 -0.67
C GLY A 109 -7.27 -15.69 -1.79
N ASP A 110 -7.59 -14.43 -1.49
CA ASP A 110 -7.58 -13.33 -2.47
C ASP A 110 -6.16 -12.74 -2.66
N ARG A 111 -5.17 -13.21 -1.88
CA ARG A 111 -3.79 -12.72 -1.95
C ARG A 111 -3.03 -13.41 -3.08
N ALA A 112 -2.10 -12.67 -3.68
CA ALA A 112 -1.17 -13.23 -4.66
C ALA A 112 -0.37 -14.41 -4.08
N ASN A 113 -0.08 -15.41 -4.92
CA ASN A 113 0.59 -16.67 -4.55
C ASN A 113 1.97 -16.53 -3.88
N TRP A 114 2.64 -15.39 -4.02
CA TRP A 114 3.92 -15.10 -3.38
C TRP A 114 3.75 -14.54 -1.96
N HIS A 115 2.58 -14.00 -1.63
CA HIS A 115 2.32 -13.36 -0.35
C HIS A 115 2.29 -14.42 0.77
N PRO A 116 2.94 -14.17 1.93
CA PRO A 116 2.99 -15.16 3.02
C PRO A 116 1.61 -15.65 3.45
N GLN A 117 0.62 -14.77 3.54
CA GLN A 117 -0.74 -15.11 3.94
C GLN A 117 -1.42 -16.17 3.05
N ALA A 118 -1.13 -16.20 1.74
CA ALA A 118 -1.65 -17.21 0.82
C ALA A 118 -0.95 -18.58 0.96
N ARG A 119 0.21 -18.62 1.63
CA ARG A 119 1.03 -19.83 1.82
C ARG A 119 0.90 -20.42 3.22
N LEU A 120 0.48 -19.62 4.20
CA LEU A 120 0.20 -20.09 5.53
C LEU A 120 -1.07 -20.95 5.52
N THR A 121 -1.10 -21.99 6.35
CA THR A 121 -2.24 -22.93 6.41
C THR A 121 -3.28 -22.52 7.45
N ALA A 122 -2.86 -21.86 8.53
CA ALA A 122 -3.73 -21.53 9.65
C ALA A 122 -4.81 -20.48 9.30
N MET A 123 -4.42 -19.38 8.65
CA MET A 123 -5.34 -18.28 8.30
C MET A 123 -6.41 -18.72 7.29
N PRO A 124 -6.08 -19.39 6.16
CA PRO A 124 -7.11 -19.89 5.25
C PRO A 124 -8.06 -20.89 5.90
N ALA A 125 -7.56 -21.78 6.77
CA ALA A 125 -8.39 -22.75 7.47
C ALA A 125 -9.37 -22.05 8.45
N TRP A 126 -8.89 -21.06 9.21
CA TRP A 126 -9.72 -20.24 10.09
C TRP A 126 -10.80 -19.48 9.33
N GLN A 127 -10.41 -18.82 8.25
CA GLN A 127 -11.32 -18.02 7.43
C GLN A 127 -12.37 -18.87 6.75
N GLY A 128 -11.98 -20.01 6.17
CA GLY A 128 -12.91 -21.00 5.59
C GLY A 128 -13.90 -21.52 6.62
N ALA A 129 -13.42 -22.02 7.77
CA ALA A 129 -14.29 -22.53 8.83
C ALA A 129 -15.24 -21.45 9.39
N THR A 130 -14.78 -20.21 9.50
CA THR A 130 -15.62 -19.08 9.95
C THR A 130 -16.71 -18.78 8.94
N ALA A 131 -16.38 -18.74 7.66
CA ALA A 131 -17.34 -18.49 6.58
C ALA A 131 -18.38 -19.61 6.47
N ASP A 132 -17.94 -20.87 6.57
CA ASP A 132 -18.83 -22.04 6.59
C ASP A 132 -19.79 -22.00 7.79
N ALA A 133 -19.28 -21.72 8.99
CA ALA A 133 -20.10 -21.60 10.19
C ALA A 133 -21.11 -20.44 10.11
N LEU A 134 -20.71 -19.28 9.57
CA LEU A 134 -21.61 -18.16 9.34
C LEU A 134 -22.67 -18.50 8.30
N SER A 135 -22.29 -19.19 7.22
CA SER A 135 -23.22 -19.66 6.18
C SER A 135 -24.27 -20.60 6.78
N GLU A 136 -23.85 -21.61 7.55
CA GLU A 136 -24.74 -22.55 8.22
C GLU A 136 -25.67 -21.86 9.22
N HIS A 137 -25.12 -21.00 10.07
CA HIS A 137 -25.89 -20.20 11.01
C HIS A 137 -26.96 -19.33 10.30
N THR A 138 -26.57 -18.65 9.22
CA THR A 138 -27.49 -17.82 8.43
C THR A 138 -28.56 -18.68 7.74
N ASN A 139 -28.20 -19.87 7.28
CA ASN A 139 -29.12 -20.81 6.66
C ASN A 139 -30.18 -21.33 7.66
N LEU A 140 -29.74 -21.66 8.89
CA LEU A 140 -30.63 -22.05 9.99
C LEU A 140 -31.56 -20.89 10.39
N LEU A 141 -31.04 -19.67 10.45
CA LEU A 141 -31.86 -18.49 10.73
C LEU A 141 -32.96 -18.30 9.67
N ALA A 142 -32.64 -18.52 8.39
CA ALA A 142 -33.61 -18.48 7.31
C ALA A 142 -34.74 -19.51 7.52
N GLU A 143 -34.38 -20.74 7.89
CA GLU A 143 -35.34 -21.82 8.15
C GLU A 143 -36.22 -21.57 9.39
N LEU A 144 -35.73 -20.80 10.36
CA LEU A 144 -36.50 -20.42 11.55
C LEU A 144 -37.42 -19.21 11.34
N THR A 145 -37.20 -18.44 10.27
CA THR A 145 -37.88 -17.15 10.01
C THR A 145 -38.89 -17.25 8.86
N VAL A 146 -39.36 -18.46 8.56
CA VAL A 146 -40.35 -18.74 7.51
C VAL A 146 -41.63 -17.93 7.76
N GLN A 147 -42.04 -17.16 6.76
CA GLN A 147 -43.29 -16.42 6.74
C GLN A 147 -44.09 -16.86 5.52
N ASP A 148 -45.40 -17.10 5.70
CA ASP A 148 -46.31 -17.55 4.63
C ASP A 148 -45.84 -18.80 3.85
N GLY A 149 -45.02 -19.64 4.49
CA GLY A 149 -44.45 -20.85 3.89
C GLY A 149 -43.22 -20.62 3.02
N GLU A 150 -42.75 -19.38 2.89
CA GLU A 150 -41.52 -19.02 2.17
C GLU A 150 -40.39 -18.66 3.14
N VAL A 151 -39.18 -19.07 2.77
CA VAL A 151 -37.95 -18.73 3.50
C VAL A 151 -37.48 -17.34 3.08
N ASP A 152 -36.96 -16.53 4.01
CA ASP A 152 -36.43 -15.21 3.67
C ASP A 152 -35.31 -15.30 2.62
N SER A 153 -35.52 -14.58 1.51
CA SER A 153 -34.65 -14.62 0.34
C SER A 153 -33.27 -13.97 0.59
N ASP A 154 -33.18 -12.96 1.46
CA ASP A 154 -31.92 -12.30 1.78
C ASP A 154 -31.06 -13.16 2.71
N LEU A 155 -31.67 -13.84 3.68
CA LEU A 155 -30.96 -14.80 4.52
C LEU A 155 -30.43 -15.99 3.70
N LYS A 156 -31.24 -16.57 2.80
CA LYS A 156 -30.75 -17.64 1.90
C LYS A 156 -29.69 -17.12 0.92
N ALA A 157 -29.79 -15.89 0.43
CA ALA A 157 -28.75 -15.29 -0.41
C ALA A 157 -27.46 -15.07 0.37
N ALA A 158 -27.54 -14.49 1.58
CA ALA A 158 -26.39 -14.27 2.46
C ALA A 158 -25.68 -15.59 2.78
N ALA A 159 -26.42 -16.65 3.16
CA ALA A 159 -25.84 -17.96 3.41
C ALA A 159 -25.04 -18.49 2.19
N ARG A 160 -25.60 -18.38 0.98
CA ARG A 160 -24.92 -18.81 -0.25
C ARG A 160 -23.67 -17.98 -0.56
N LEU A 161 -23.71 -16.68 -0.31
CA LEU A 161 -22.58 -15.77 -0.55
C LEU A 161 -21.44 -16.00 0.45
N LEU A 162 -21.79 -16.31 1.70
CA LEU A 162 -20.84 -16.68 2.76
C LEU A 162 -20.12 -18.00 2.49
N MET A 163 -20.72 -18.90 1.72
CA MET A 163 -20.03 -20.12 1.31
C MET A 163 -18.91 -19.78 0.32
N GLY A 164 -17.68 -20.20 0.65
CA GLY A 164 -16.53 -20.04 -0.22
C GLY A 164 -16.69 -20.85 -1.50
N VAL A 165 -16.41 -20.24 -2.65
CA VAL A 165 -16.37 -20.93 -3.95
C VAL A 165 -14.94 -20.92 -4.45
N GLU A 166 -14.44 -22.10 -4.84
CA GLU A 166 -13.06 -22.23 -5.32
C GLU A 166 -12.85 -21.39 -6.59
N GLY A 167 -11.82 -20.56 -6.58
CA GLY A 167 -11.46 -19.70 -7.71
C GLY A 167 -12.21 -18.36 -7.79
N GLU A 168 -13.11 -18.07 -6.85
CA GLU A 168 -13.76 -16.77 -6.75
C GLU A 168 -13.18 -15.94 -5.60
N ASP A 169 -13.06 -14.63 -5.82
CA ASP A 169 -12.64 -13.70 -4.77
C ASP A 169 -13.71 -13.62 -3.67
N MET A 170 -13.28 -13.77 -2.43
CA MET A 170 -14.20 -13.82 -1.30
C MET A 170 -14.66 -12.42 -0.86
N ARG A 171 -13.79 -11.41 -1.00
CA ARG A 171 -14.10 -10.04 -0.62
C ARG A 171 -15.44 -9.50 -1.16
N PRO A 172 -15.74 -9.53 -2.48
CA PRO A 172 -17.02 -9.04 -2.99
C PRO A 172 -18.21 -9.85 -2.47
N ARG A 173 -18.03 -11.17 -2.26
CA ARG A 173 -19.08 -12.05 -1.73
C ARG A 173 -19.42 -11.73 -0.29
N LEU A 174 -18.39 -11.51 0.55
CA LEU A 174 -18.56 -11.08 1.94
C LEU A 174 -19.25 -9.72 2.05
N THR A 175 -18.88 -8.75 1.19
CA THR A 175 -19.57 -7.45 1.14
C THR A 175 -21.05 -7.62 0.77
N ALA A 176 -21.35 -8.40 -0.28
CA ALA A 176 -22.73 -8.66 -0.70
C ALA A 176 -23.54 -9.43 0.37
N ALA A 177 -22.89 -10.36 1.10
CA ALA A 177 -23.51 -11.07 2.21
C ALA A 177 -23.86 -10.12 3.35
N ALA A 178 -22.94 -9.23 3.74
CA ALA A 178 -23.18 -8.21 4.76
C ALA A 178 -24.33 -7.26 4.37
N GLU A 179 -24.42 -6.86 3.10
CA GLU A 179 -25.53 -6.05 2.59
C GLU A 179 -26.87 -6.79 2.63
N ALA A 180 -26.91 -8.08 2.27
CA ALA A 180 -28.12 -8.89 2.35
C ALA A 180 -28.59 -9.06 3.81
N LEU A 181 -27.67 -9.35 4.73
CA LEU A 181 -27.93 -9.40 6.17
C LEU A 181 -28.47 -8.07 6.71
N ASN A 182 -27.87 -6.94 6.31
CA ASN A 182 -28.33 -5.62 6.72
C ASN A 182 -29.73 -5.30 6.17
N ARG A 183 -30.03 -5.70 4.92
CA ARG A 183 -31.37 -5.56 4.34
C ARG A 183 -32.41 -6.34 5.14
N TYR A 184 -32.09 -7.57 5.55
CA TYR A 184 -32.96 -8.35 6.42
C TYR A 184 -33.20 -7.68 7.78
N ASP A 185 -32.13 -7.24 8.47
CA ASP A 185 -32.25 -6.59 9.79
C ASP A 185 -33.12 -5.32 9.72
N SER A 186 -32.92 -4.50 8.69
CA SER A 186 -33.69 -3.28 8.48
C SER A 186 -35.18 -3.51 8.20
N ARG A 187 -35.56 -4.67 7.67
CA ARG A 187 -36.98 -5.07 7.49
C ARG A 187 -37.60 -5.63 8.75
N ALA A 188 -36.79 -6.14 9.67
CA ALA A 188 -37.26 -6.69 10.92
C ALA A 188 -37.59 -5.60 11.95
N ALA A 189 -37.02 -4.39 11.79
CA ALA A 189 -37.27 -3.19 12.60
C ALA A 189 -38.69 -2.65 12.42
#